data_AF-A0A9N9NG45-F1
#
_entry.id   AF-A0A9N9NG45-F1
#
_cell.length_a   1.000
_cell.length_b   1.000
_cell.length_c   1.000
_cell.angle_alpha   90.00
_cell.angle_beta   90.00
_cell.angle_gamma   90.00
#
_symmetry.space_group_name_H-M   'P 1'
#
loop_
_entity.id
_entity.type
_entity.pdbx_description
1 polymer ?
#
loop_
_entity_poly.entity_id
_entity_poly.type
_entity_poly.pdbx_seq_one_letter_code
_entity_poly.pdbx_strand_id
1 'polypeptide(L)'
;NLSNTEMLRPSSTFSKYTQSDTKWLMPIPVTKFQDKTLQNEDIEMEENQIPNNQQIEGGGKQMSNKVKKMLERMFLFGNLNPKDCMNTKDMYERLKEFSNNGELEEEEIPKVNTIQLWISRFTQKFKESSTKAALQTNLSKGSLAESSTVNA
;
A
#
# COMPACT_ATOMS: atom_id res chain seq x y z
N ASN A 1 33.16 -57.88 -0.19
CA ASN A 1 33.95 -56.91 -0.98
C ASN A 1 33.16 -55.62 -1.13
N LEU A 2 33.28 -54.73 -0.14
CA LEU A 2 32.77 -53.36 -0.21
C LEU A 2 33.93 -52.48 -0.71
N SER A 3 33.80 -51.93 -1.92
CA SER A 3 34.77 -51.00 -2.50
C SER A 3 34.59 -49.62 -1.87
N ASN A 4 35.53 -49.23 -1.00
CA ASN A 4 35.65 -47.86 -0.54
C ASN A 4 36.34 -47.04 -1.63
N THR A 5 35.59 -46.18 -2.31
CA THR A 5 36.16 -45.16 -3.19
C THR A 5 36.25 -43.85 -2.41
N GLU A 6 37.46 -43.44 -2.03
CA GLU A 6 37.69 -42.12 -1.45
C GLU A 6 37.40 -41.04 -2.50
N MET A 7 36.35 -40.25 -2.27
CA MET A 7 36.05 -39.06 -3.07
C MET A 7 37.03 -37.94 -2.71
N LEU A 8 38.03 -37.70 -3.56
CA LEU A 8 38.86 -36.51 -3.49
C LEU A 8 38.02 -35.28 -3.84
N ARG A 9 37.83 -34.40 -2.86
CA ARG A 9 37.08 -33.14 -3.00
C ARG A 9 37.94 -32.11 -3.75
N PRO A 10 37.43 -31.43 -4.80
CA PRO A 10 38.19 -30.39 -5.46
C PRO A 10 38.43 -29.22 -4.50
N SER A 11 39.67 -28.76 -4.41
CA SER A 11 40.03 -27.56 -3.65
C SER A 11 39.41 -26.33 -4.32
N SER A 12 38.70 -25.50 -3.53
CA SER A 12 38.11 -24.26 -4.02
C SER A 12 39.20 -23.26 -4.37
N THR A 13 39.36 -22.96 -5.66
CA THR A 13 40.18 -21.84 -6.12
C THR A 13 39.26 -20.64 -6.31
N PHE A 14 39.30 -19.69 -5.37
CA PHE A 14 38.59 -18.42 -5.53
C PHE A 14 39.21 -17.61 -6.68
N SER A 15 38.39 -17.14 -7.60
CA SER A 15 38.82 -16.20 -8.64
C SER A 15 39.20 -14.87 -8.01
N LYS A 16 40.25 -14.21 -8.51
CA LYS A 16 40.57 -12.84 -8.12
C LYS A 16 39.47 -11.89 -8.59
N TYR A 17 39.10 -10.95 -7.72
CA TYR A 17 38.11 -9.92 -8.02
C TYR A 17 38.61 -9.01 -9.14
N THR A 18 37.77 -8.78 -10.15
CA THR A 18 38.00 -7.78 -11.18
C THR A 18 37.28 -6.50 -10.79
N GLN A 19 38.03 -5.40 -10.64
CA GLN A 19 37.43 -4.07 -10.44
C GLN A 19 36.93 -3.56 -11.79
N SER A 20 35.64 -3.26 -11.89
CA SER A 20 35.07 -2.59 -13.05
C SER A 20 35.17 -1.08 -12.88
N ASP A 21 35.91 -0.39 -13.75
CA ASP A 21 36.03 1.08 -13.75
C ASP A 21 34.83 1.81 -14.37
N THR A 22 33.80 1.07 -14.81
CA THR A 22 32.63 1.65 -15.50
C THR A 22 31.47 1.85 -14.54
N LYS A 23 30.87 3.05 -14.56
CA LYS A 23 29.59 3.31 -13.87
C LYS A 23 28.51 2.42 -14.48
N TRP A 24 27.88 1.58 -13.66
CA TRP A 24 26.76 0.73 -14.05
C TRP A 24 25.54 1.57 -14.40
N LEU A 25 25.48 2.06 -15.64
CA LEU A 25 24.29 2.64 -16.22
C LEU A 25 23.42 1.51 -16.77
N MET A 26 22.59 0.93 -15.92
CA MET A 26 21.52 0.04 -16.37
C MET A 26 20.48 0.91 -17.09
N PRO A 27 20.19 0.69 -18.38
CA PRO A 27 19.18 1.46 -19.08
C PRO A 27 17.81 1.16 -18.44
N ILE A 28 17.13 2.21 -17.99
CA ILE A 28 15.76 2.11 -17.48
C ILE A 28 14.86 1.82 -18.71
N PRO A 29 14.17 0.66 -18.79
CA PRO A 29 13.23 0.43 -19.86
C PRO A 29 12.07 1.43 -19.71
N VAL A 30 11.90 2.30 -20.71
CA VAL A 30 10.81 3.27 -20.74
C VAL A 30 9.50 2.53 -20.99
N THR A 31 8.86 2.06 -19.92
CA THR A 31 7.45 1.67 -19.98
C THR A 31 6.62 2.93 -19.95
N LYS A 32 5.78 3.12 -20.97
CA LYS A 32 4.86 4.25 -21.13
C LYS A 32 3.79 4.24 -20.03
N PHE A 33 4.13 4.62 -18.81
CA PHE A 33 3.16 5.01 -17.81
C PHE A 33 2.89 6.51 -18.02
N GLN A 34 1.67 6.83 -18.41
CA GLN A 34 1.20 8.21 -18.48
C GLN A 34 1.11 8.73 -17.05
N ASP A 35 2.08 9.54 -16.66
CA ASP A 35 2.02 10.32 -15.45
C ASP A 35 1.01 11.45 -15.68
N LYS A 36 -0.12 11.39 -14.96
CA LYS A 36 -1.12 12.45 -14.97
C LYS A 36 -0.90 13.27 -13.71
N THR A 37 0.01 14.23 -13.81
CA THR A 37 0.16 15.31 -12.84
C THR A 37 -1.18 16.05 -12.73
N LEU A 38 -1.94 15.81 -11.67
CA LEU A 38 -3.05 16.67 -11.28
C LEU A 38 -2.56 17.51 -10.10
N GLN A 39 -2.16 18.73 -10.42
CA GLN A 39 -2.14 19.81 -9.44
C GLN A 39 -3.58 20.00 -8.96
N ASN A 40 -3.79 19.99 -7.66
CA ASN A 40 -4.89 20.72 -7.03
C ASN A 40 -4.45 21.12 -5.62
N GLU A 41 -4.49 22.43 -5.44
CA GLU A 41 -4.28 23.18 -4.20
C GLU A 41 -5.35 22.80 -3.16
N ASP A 42 -4.91 22.89 -1.91
CA ASP A 42 -5.62 23.07 -0.64
C ASP A 42 -6.91 22.30 -0.38
N ILE A 43 -6.92 21.53 0.72
CA ILE A 43 -8.08 21.38 1.62
C ILE A 43 -7.57 20.91 2.99
N GLU A 44 -7.97 21.68 3.99
CA GLU A 44 -7.74 21.54 5.43
C GLU A 44 -8.47 20.31 6.01
N MET A 45 -7.98 19.82 7.15
CA MET A 45 -8.49 18.63 7.82
C MET A 45 -9.69 18.98 8.71
N GLU A 46 -10.88 18.51 8.36
CA GLU A 46 -11.98 18.37 9.32
C GLU A 46 -12.87 17.16 9.00
N GLU A 47 -13.28 16.49 10.06
CA GLU A 47 -13.93 15.19 10.17
C GLU A 47 -15.29 15.07 9.46
N ASN A 48 -15.36 15.14 8.13
CA ASN A 48 -16.58 14.77 7.38
C ASN A 48 -16.29 14.30 5.95
N GLN A 49 -16.64 13.04 5.68
CA GLN A 49 -16.76 12.42 4.35
C GLN A 49 -15.46 12.38 3.51
N ILE A 50 -14.80 11.21 3.49
CA ILE A 50 -13.75 10.86 2.53
C ILE A 50 -14.24 11.21 1.10
N PRO A 51 -13.70 12.23 0.42
CA PRO A 51 -14.20 12.62 -0.88
C PRO A 51 -13.87 11.51 -1.89
N ASN A 52 -14.92 10.98 -2.51
CA ASN A 52 -14.84 10.14 -3.69
C ASN A 52 -14.40 11.00 -4.88
N ASN A 53 -13.14 11.45 -4.88
CA ASN A 53 -12.54 12.01 -6.08
C ASN A 53 -11.58 10.97 -6.67
N GLN A 54 -12.14 10.18 -7.56
CA GLN A 54 -11.56 9.78 -8.84
C GLN A 54 -12.65 8.97 -9.50
N GLN A 55 -13.48 9.66 -10.28
CA GLN A 55 -14.36 9.06 -11.28
C GLN A 55 -13.49 8.18 -12.18
N ILE A 56 -13.46 6.88 -11.88
CA ILE A 56 -13.22 5.90 -12.93
C ILE A 56 -14.60 5.64 -13.49
N GLU A 57 -14.94 6.40 -14.53
CA GLU A 57 -16.08 6.15 -15.41
C GLU A 57 -15.85 4.84 -16.18
N GLY A 58 -15.78 3.73 -15.46
CA GLY A 58 -16.12 2.43 -16.00
C GLY A 58 -17.54 2.15 -15.54
N GLY A 59 -18.50 2.07 -16.46
CA GLY A 59 -19.93 1.85 -16.18
C GLY A 59 -20.28 0.50 -15.53
N GLY A 60 -19.37 -0.08 -14.75
CA GLY A 60 -19.62 -1.23 -13.89
C GLY A 60 -20.27 -0.80 -12.58
N LYS A 61 -21.11 -1.70 -12.03
CA LYS A 61 -21.73 -1.52 -10.72
C LYS A 61 -20.67 -1.24 -9.66
N GLN A 62 -20.70 -0.03 -9.10
CA GLN A 62 -19.80 0.38 -8.03
C GLN A 62 -20.21 -0.28 -6.71
N MET A 63 -19.22 -0.55 -5.85
CA MET A 63 -19.51 -0.99 -4.48
C MET A 63 -20.27 0.09 -3.71
N SER A 64 -21.26 -0.32 -2.94
CA SER A 64 -22.01 0.58 -2.07
C SER A 64 -21.09 1.25 -1.05
N ASN A 65 -21.41 2.48 -0.64
CA ASN A 65 -20.62 3.19 0.37
C ASN A 65 -20.60 2.43 1.71
N LYS A 66 -21.66 1.65 1.98
CA LYS A 66 -21.75 0.77 3.15
C LYS A 66 -20.68 -0.30 3.14
N VAL A 67 -20.55 -1.04 2.03
CA VAL A 67 -19.50 -2.06 1.84
C VAL A 67 -18.11 -1.45 1.96
N LYS A 68 -17.87 -0.28 1.35
CA LYS A 68 -16.56 0.41 1.46
C LYS A 68 -16.20 0.73 2.91
N LYS A 69 -17.13 1.28 3.71
CA LYS A 69 -16.90 1.58 5.14
C LYS A 69 -16.67 0.32 5.97
N MET A 70 -17.31 -0.80 5.62
CA MET A 70 -17.08 -2.08 6.31
C MET A 70 -15.69 -2.62 6.01
N LEU A 71 -15.28 -2.62 4.75
CA LEU A 71 -13.93 -3.02 4.34
C LEU A 71 -12.85 -2.13 4.98
N GLU A 72 -13.09 -0.82 5.09
CA GLU A 72 -12.18 0.11 5.76
C GLU A 72 -11.99 -0.24 7.24
N ARG A 73 -13.07 -0.48 7.98
CA ARG A 73 -12.97 -0.89 9.40
C ARG A 73 -12.19 -2.20 9.55
N MET A 74 -12.46 -3.20 8.72
CA MET A 74 -11.73 -4.48 8.74
C MET A 74 -10.23 -4.28 8.46
N PHE A 75 -9.88 -3.49 7.44
CA PHE A 75 -8.49 -3.21 7.08
C PHE A 75 -7.74 -2.47 8.20
N LEU A 76 -8.36 -1.44 8.78
CA LEU A 76 -7.75 -0.68 9.87
C LEU A 76 -7.58 -1.54 11.14
N PHE A 77 -8.57 -2.38 11.48
CA PHE A 77 -8.47 -3.27 12.63
C PHE A 77 -7.31 -4.27 12.49
N GLY A 78 -7.11 -4.80 11.29
CA GLY A 78 -5.94 -5.64 10.97
C GLY A 78 -4.59 -4.92 11.06
N ASN A 79 -4.55 -3.61 10.81
CA ASN A 79 -3.34 -2.81 11.01
C ASN A 79 -3.03 -2.53 12.48
N LEU A 80 -4.05 -2.49 13.36
CA LEU A 80 -3.85 -2.36 14.80
C LEU A 80 -3.29 -3.67 15.39
N ASN A 81 -3.87 -4.81 15.00
CA ASN A 81 -3.54 -6.12 15.54
C ASN A 81 -3.23 -7.12 14.41
N PRO A 82 -1.98 -7.63 14.31
CA PRO A 82 -1.63 -8.60 13.27
C PRO A 82 -2.45 -9.91 13.30
N LYS A 83 -2.98 -10.28 14.47
CA LYS A 83 -3.86 -11.45 14.64
C LYS A 83 -5.23 -11.26 14.02
N ASP A 84 -5.67 -10.01 13.92
CA ASP A 84 -6.97 -9.63 13.35
C ASP A 84 -6.81 -9.17 11.90
N CYS A 85 -5.61 -9.35 11.31
CA CYS A 85 -5.35 -9.05 9.91
C CYS A 85 -6.14 -10.00 9.02
N MET A 86 -7.08 -9.43 8.26
CA MET A 86 -7.91 -10.17 7.32
C MET A 86 -7.32 -10.12 5.93
N ASN A 87 -7.15 -11.28 5.31
CA ASN A 87 -6.83 -11.34 3.88
C ASN A 87 -8.11 -11.08 3.05
N THR A 88 -7.96 -10.91 1.73
CA THR A 88 -9.10 -10.62 0.83
C THR A 88 -10.23 -11.65 0.93
N LYS A 89 -9.92 -12.93 1.10
CA LYS A 89 -10.93 -13.99 1.25
C LYS A 89 -11.63 -13.85 2.59
N ASP A 90 -10.90 -13.61 3.67
CA ASP A 90 -11.48 -13.44 5.01
C ASP A 90 -12.45 -12.24 5.03
N MET A 91 -12.07 -11.13 4.40
CA MET A 91 -12.97 -9.97 4.26
C MET A 91 -14.23 -10.32 3.47
N TYR A 92 -14.11 -11.13 2.41
CA TYR A 92 -15.25 -11.61 1.63
C TYR A 92 -16.18 -12.53 2.45
N GLU A 93 -15.62 -13.48 3.21
CA GLU A 93 -16.38 -14.33 4.12
C GLU A 93 -17.09 -13.50 5.19
N ARG A 94 -16.40 -12.51 5.78
CA ARG A 94 -17.00 -11.61 6.75
C ARG A 94 -18.16 -10.80 6.16
N LEU A 95 -18.05 -10.34 4.91
CA LEU A 95 -19.17 -9.69 4.21
C LEU A 95 -20.35 -10.64 3.97
N LYS A 96 -20.10 -11.92 3.69
CA LYS A 96 -21.17 -12.94 3.62
C LYS A 96 -21.85 -13.16 4.96
N GLU A 97 -21.11 -13.18 6.06
CA GLU A 97 -21.72 -13.24 7.41
C GLU A 97 -22.65 -12.06 7.67
N PHE A 98 -22.26 -10.85 7.28
CA PHE A 98 -23.14 -9.68 7.39
C PHE A 98 -24.39 -9.81 6.53
N SER A 99 -24.28 -10.42 5.36
CA SER A 99 -25.45 -10.69 4.52
C SER A 99 -26.38 -11.73 5.13
N ASN A 100 -25.82 -12.81 5.67
CA ASN A 100 -26.58 -13.83 6.39
C ASN A 100 -27.31 -13.25 7.62
N ASN A 101 -26.74 -12.23 8.26
CA ASN A 101 -27.35 -11.53 9.39
C ASN A 101 -28.41 -10.49 8.96
N GLY A 102 -28.67 -10.32 7.66
CA GLY A 102 -29.59 -9.31 7.13
C GLY A 102 -29.06 -7.87 7.22
N GLU A 103 -27.77 -7.70 7.54
CA GLU A 103 -27.14 -6.38 7.53
C GLU A 103 -26.74 -5.95 6.13
N LEU A 104 -26.63 -6.87 5.16
CA LEU A 104 -26.21 -6.58 3.79
C LEU A 104 -27.04 -7.40 2.78
N GLU A 105 -27.49 -6.78 1.70
CA GLU A 105 -28.08 -7.52 0.58
C GLU A 105 -27.02 -8.36 -0.14
N GLU A 106 -27.40 -9.55 -0.63
CA GLU A 106 -26.46 -10.46 -1.31
C GLU A 106 -25.89 -9.81 -2.58
N GLU A 107 -26.67 -8.98 -3.28
CA GLU A 107 -26.24 -8.26 -4.48
C GLU A 107 -25.26 -7.13 -4.18
N GLU A 108 -25.16 -6.69 -2.92
CA GLU A 108 -24.16 -5.72 -2.49
C GLU A 108 -22.79 -6.36 -2.26
N ILE A 109 -22.71 -7.69 -2.09
CA ILE A 109 -21.44 -8.37 -1.84
C ILE A 109 -20.56 -8.28 -3.10
N PRO A 110 -19.41 -7.58 -3.03
CA PRO A 110 -18.51 -7.50 -4.16
C PRO A 110 -17.77 -8.82 -4.37
N LYS A 111 -17.32 -9.04 -5.61
CA LYS A 111 -16.44 -10.17 -5.93
C LYS A 111 -15.09 -10.01 -5.22
N VAL A 112 -14.46 -11.14 -4.89
CA VAL A 112 -13.12 -11.18 -4.26
C VAL A 112 -12.08 -10.32 -5.02
N ASN A 113 -12.05 -10.38 -6.35
CA ASN A 113 -11.14 -9.56 -7.16
C ASN A 113 -11.41 -8.05 -6.99
N THR A 114 -12.67 -7.66 -6.83
CA THR A 114 -13.04 -6.26 -6.60
C THR A 114 -12.57 -5.79 -5.23
N ILE A 115 -12.68 -6.64 -4.19
CA ILE A 115 -12.13 -6.37 -2.86
C ILE A 115 -10.61 -6.22 -2.94
N GLN A 116 -9.91 -7.12 -3.63
CA GLN A 116 -8.46 -7.03 -3.80
C GLN A 116 -8.02 -5.73 -4.47
N LEU A 117 -8.68 -5.34 -5.57
CA LEU A 117 -8.41 -4.07 -6.26
C LEU A 117 -8.69 -2.87 -5.35
N TRP A 118 -9.75 -2.95 -4.54
CA TRP A 118 -10.06 -1.91 -3.56
C TRP A 118 -8.99 -1.80 -2.47
N ILE A 119 -8.52 -2.92 -1.91
CA ILE A 119 -7.43 -2.94 -0.90
C ILE A 119 -6.17 -2.30 -1.47
N SER A 120 -5.77 -2.65 -2.71
CA SER A 120 -4.59 -2.06 -3.35
C SER A 120 -4.69 -0.54 -3.46
N ARG A 121 -5.85 -0.05 -3.94
CA ARG A 121 -6.11 1.39 -4.07
C ARG A 121 -6.18 2.09 -2.71
N PHE A 122 -6.85 1.48 -1.75
CA PHE A 122 -6.98 2.03 -0.39
C PHE A 122 -5.62 2.12 0.30
N THR A 123 -4.81 1.07 0.20
CA THR A 123 -3.45 1.03 0.76
C THR A 123 -2.56 2.11 0.16
N GLN A 124 -2.64 2.32 -1.15
CA GLN A 124 -1.89 3.40 -1.82
C GLN A 124 -2.29 4.76 -1.25
N LYS A 125 -3.59 5.08 -1.23
CA LYS A 125 -4.09 6.35 -0.69
C LYS A 125 -3.70 6.54 0.78
N PHE A 126 -3.80 5.47 1.59
CA PHE A 126 -3.43 5.50 2.99
C PHE A 126 -1.94 5.86 3.20
N LYS A 127 -1.04 5.31 2.38
CA LYS A 127 0.39 5.63 2.40
C LYS A 127 0.66 7.07 1.96
N GLU A 128 -0.02 7.53 0.91
CA GLU A 128 0.08 8.92 0.43
C GLU A 128 -0.35 9.91 1.53
N SER A 129 -1.49 9.67 2.17
CA SER A 129 -1.98 10.47 3.30
C SER A 129 -1.01 10.49 4.47
N SER A 130 -0.47 9.32 4.85
CA SER A 130 0.52 9.20 5.93
C SER A 130 1.80 9.98 5.62
N THR A 131 2.25 9.93 4.37
CA THR A 131 3.45 10.66 3.90
C THR A 131 3.20 12.18 3.90
N LYS A 132 2.03 12.62 3.41
CA LYS A 132 1.63 14.04 3.43
C LYS A 132 1.60 14.58 4.86
N ALA A 133 0.99 13.82 5.79
CA ALA A 133 0.94 14.20 7.20
C ALA A 133 2.35 14.29 7.81
N ALA A 134 3.24 13.32 7.52
CA ALA A 134 4.61 13.35 7.99
C ALA A 134 5.37 14.60 7.49
N LEU A 135 5.25 14.95 6.20
CA LEU A 135 5.89 16.15 5.64
C LEU A 135 5.40 17.45 6.29
N GLN A 136 4.08 17.59 6.50
CA GLN A 136 3.50 18.76 7.18
C GLN A 136 4.05 18.93 8.60
N THR A 137 4.21 17.85 9.36
CA THR A 137 4.76 17.93 10.73
C THR A 137 6.22 18.38 10.76
N ASN A 138 7.03 18.02 9.75
CA ASN A 138 8.43 18.44 9.67
C ASN A 138 8.56 19.92 9.31
N LEU A 139 7.69 20.45 8.44
CA LEU A 139 7.64 21.87 8.09
C LEU A 139 7.21 22.74 9.30
N SER A 140 6.21 22.29 10.07
CA SER A 140 5.77 23.00 11.28
C SER A 140 6.84 23.04 12.38
N LYS A 141 7.61 21.96 12.57
CA LYS A 141 8.69 21.90 13.56
C LYS A 141 9.91 22.76 13.19
N GLY A 142 10.17 22.99 11.90
CA GLY A 142 11.24 23.89 11.44
C GLY A 142 10.97 25.37 11.78
N SER A 143 9.71 25.79 11.80
CA SER A 143 9.32 27.18 12.10
C SER A 143 9.48 27.59 13.58
N LEU A 144 9.59 26.65 14.52
CA LEU A 144 9.71 26.96 15.95
C LEU A 144 11.17 27.17 16.39
N ALA A 145 12.14 26.69 15.61
CA ALA A 145 13.56 26.79 15.95
C ALA A 145 14.19 28.16 15.62
N GLU A 146 13.55 28.99 14.77
CA GLU A 146 14.13 30.26 14.31
C GLU A 146 13.67 31.49 15.10
N SER A 147 12.72 31.36 16.04
CA SER A 147 12.23 32.50 16.83
C SER A 147 12.90 32.66 18.22
N SER A 148 13.88 31.81 18.57
CA SER A 148 14.53 31.84 19.89
C SER A 148 15.98 32.36 19.90
N THR A 149 16.50 32.88 18.80
CA THR A 149 17.87 33.45 18.76
C THR A 149 17.90 34.90 18.26
N VAL A 150 17.09 35.78 18.84
CA VAL A 150 17.37 37.23 18.82
C VAL A 150 16.74 37.86 20.06
N ASN A 151 17.47 37.86 21.17
CA ASN A 151 17.37 38.84 22.25
C ASN A 151 18.70 38.73 23.03
N ALA A 152 19.70 39.48 22.56
CA ALA A 152 20.96 39.74 23.25
C ALA A 152 20.92 41.16 23.83
#